data_AF-A0A452RXP6-F1
#
_entry.id   AF-A0A452RXP6-F1
#
_cell.length_a   1.000
_cell.length_b   1.000
_cell.length_c   1.000
_cell.angle_alpha   90.00
_cell.angle_beta   90.00
_cell.angle_gamma   90.00
#
_symmetry.space_group_name_H-M   'P 1'
#
loop_
_entity.id
_entity.type
_entity.pdbx_description
1 polymer ?
#
loop_
_entity_poly.entity_id
_entity_poly.type
_entity_poly.pdbx_seq_one_letter_code
_entity_poly.pdbx_strand_id
1 'polypeptide(L)'
;MYRDFKLRSALIQNKQLRLLPQEHVYDKINGVWNLSSDQGNLGTFFITNVRIVWHANMNDSFNVSIPYLQIRSIKIRDSKFGLALVIESSQQSGGYVLGFKIDPVEKLQESVKEINSLHKVYSASPIFGVDYEMEEKPQPLEALTVEQIQDDVEIDSDNHTDAFVAYFADGNKQQDREPVFSEELGLAIEKLKDGFTLQGLWEVMS
;
A
#
# COMPACT_ATOMS: atom_id res chain seq x y z
N MET A 1 0.41 4.79 5.31
CA MET A 1 0.54 4.15 6.65
C MET A 1 -0.71 3.37 7.03
N TYR A 2 -1.92 3.90 6.78
CA TYR A 2 -3.18 3.16 6.95
C TYR A 2 -3.46 2.11 5.87
N ARG A 3 -2.96 2.32 4.65
CA ARG A 3 -3.36 1.52 3.46
C ARG A 3 -2.20 0.85 2.75
N ASP A 4 -1.02 1.45 2.81
CA ASP A 4 0.16 0.93 2.11
C ASP A 4 1.07 0.12 3.02
N PHE A 5 1.54 -1.00 2.50
CA PHE A 5 2.63 -1.77 3.08
C PHE A 5 3.92 -0.94 3.11
N LYS A 6 4.65 -0.97 4.23
CA LYS A 6 5.92 -0.21 4.39
C LYS A 6 7.01 -1.06 5.02
N LEU A 7 8.21 -0.95 4.46
CA LEU A 7 9.45 -1.50 4.99
C LEU A 7 10.35 -0.35 5.46
N ARG A 8 11.07 -0.56 6.57
CA ARG A 8 12.11 0.35 7.09
C ARG A 8 11.65 1.81 7.19
N SER A 9 10.46 2.02 7.75
CA SER A 9 9.89 3.36 7.92
C SER A 9 10.19 3.90 9.33
N ALA A 10 10.02 5.21 9.52
CA ALA A 10 10.17 5.85 10.82
C ALA A 10 8.93 5.60 11.69
N LEU A 11 8.82 4.39 12.26
CA LEU A 11 7.66 3.93 13.04
C LEU A 11 7.85 4.07 14.55
N ILE A 12 9.11 4.00 15.01
CA ILE A 12 9.44 3.85 16.43
C ILE A 12 10.06 5.15 16.94
N GLN A 13 9.54 5.65 18.04
CA GLN A 13 10.09 6.79 18.77
C GLN A 13 10.27 6.38 20.23
N ASN A 14 11.49 6.50 20.77
CA ASN A 14 11.80 6.12 22.16
C ASN A 14 11.34 4.69 22.53
N LYS A 15 11.57 3.71 21.65
CA LYS A 15 11.15 2.30 21.81
C LYS A 15 9.62 2.09 21.92
N GLN A 16 8.83 3.07 21.51
CA GLN A 16 7.38 2.98 21.40
C GLN A 16 6.92 3.18 19.95
N LEU A 17 5.82 2.53 19.59
CA LEU A 17 5.20 2.71 18.30
C LEU A 17 4.55 4.10 18.22
N ARG A 18 4.87 4.87 17.17
CA ARG A 18 4.17 6.11 16.85
C ARG A 18 2.82 5.78 16.23
N LEU A 19 1.75 6.04 16.99
CA LEU A 19 0.38 5.78 16.57
C LEU A 19 -0.10 6.80 15.53
N LEU A 20 -0.92 6.32 14.61
CA LEU A 20 -1.72 7.17 13.71
C LEU A 20 -2.96 7.72 14.45
N PRO A 21 -3.63 8.78 13.97
CA PRO A 21 -4.71 9.46 14.70
C PRO A 21 -5.83 8.55 15.22
N GLN A 22 -6.28 7.60 14.39
CA GLN A 22 -7.34 6.63 14.69
C GLN A 22 -6.79 5.23 15.10
N GLU A 23 -5.49 5.12 15.38
CA GLU A 23 -4.83 3.84 15.68
C GLU A 23 -4.74 3.58 17.19
N HIS A 24 -5.16 2.38 17.59
CA HIS A 24 -5.10 1.89 18.97
C HIS A 24 -4.37 0.54 19.01
N VAL A 25 -3.46 0.39 19.97
CA VAL A 25 -2.74 -0.87 20.20
C VAL A 25 -3.62 -1.81 21.02
N TYR A 26 -3.80 -3.03 20.53
CA TYR A 26 -4.52 -4.12 21.21
C TYR A 26 -3.56 -4.99 21.99
N ASP A 27 -2.47 -5.41 21.36
CA ASP A 27 -1.44 -6.22 22.01
C ASP A 27 -0.02 -5.80 21.59
N LYS A 28 0.91 -6.05 22.51
CA LYS A 28 2.35 -5.86 22.35
C LYS A 28 3.07 -7.14 22.78
N ILE A 29 3.66 -7.81 21.80
CA ILE A 29 4.36 -9.07 22.01
C ILE A 29 5.87 -8.82 21.86
N ASN A 30 6.59 -8.93 22.96
CA ASN A 30 8.05 -8.92 22.93
C ASN A 30 8.60 -10.29 22.56
N GLY A 31 9.82 -10.32 22.03
CA GLY A 31 10.53 -11.57 21.77
C GLY A 31 10.09 -12.29 20.49
N VAL A 32 9.53 -11.55 19.54
CA VAL A 32 9.04 -12.11 18.27
C VAL A 32 10.19 -12.14 17.26
N TRP A 33 10.50 -13.32 16.77
CA TRP A 33 11.55 -13.52 15.77
C TRP A 33 11.01 -13.35 14.36
N ASN A 34 11.65 -12.52 13.56
CA ASN A 34 11.41 -12.47 12.12
C ASN A 34 12.27 -13.53 11.41
N LEU A 35 11.61 -14.36 10.59
CA LEU A 35 12.19 -15.49 9.84
C LEU A 35 12.53 -15.16 8.38
N SER A 36 12.48 -13.89 7.97
CA SER A 36 12.79 -13.46 6.60
C SER A 36 14.28 -13.46 6.27
N SER A 37 15.17 -13.74 7.23
CA SER A 37 16.63 -13.77 7.05
C SER A 37 17.27 -14.98 7.72
N ASP A 38 18.42 -15.41 7.19
CA ASP A 38 19.19 -16.60 7.61
C ASP A 38 19.62 -16.54 9.09
N GLN A 39 19.90 -15.33 9.55
CA GLN A 39 20.06 -14.97 10.96
C GLN A 39 18.72 -14.36 11.37
N GLY A 40 17.92 -15.06 12.17
CA GLY A 40 16.65 -14.52 12.66
C GLY A 40 16.88 -13.20 13.41
N ASN A 41 15.93 -12.27 13.33
CA ASN A 41 16.01 -11.02 14.08
C ASN A 41 14.99 -11.02 15.22
N LEU A 42 15.46 -10.81 16.45
CA LEU A 42 14.59 -10.67 17.62
C LEU A 42 14.00 -9.26 17.66
N GLY A 43 12.69 -9.17 17.82
CA GLY A 43 11.97 -7.91 17.80
C GLY A 43 10.75 -7.87 18.70
N THR A 44 10.01 -6.80 18.51
CA THR A 44 8.74 -6.52 19.18
C THR A 44 7.65 -6.37 18.13
N PHE A 45 6.51 -6.98 18.41
CA PHE A 45 5.35 -7.04 17.55
C PHE A 45 4.21 -6.25 18.19
N PHE A 46 3.56 -5.40 17.41
CA PHE A 46 2.42 -4.59 17.81
C PHE A 46 1.23 -4.95 16.93
N ILE A 47 0.12 -5.29 17.58
CA ILE A 47 -1.16 -5.56 16.94
C ILE A 47 -2.05 -4.36 17.22
N THR A 48 -2.51 -3.67 16.18
CA THR A 48 -3.38 -2.49 16.29
C THR A 48 -4.71 -2.75 15.58
N ASN A 49 -5.65 -1.81 15.64
CA ASN A 49 -6.92 -1.90 14.88
C ASN A 49 -6.77 -1.69 13.37
N VAL A 50 -5.65 -1.14 12.89
CA VAL A 50 -5.49 -0.79 11.46
C VAL A 50 -4.34 -1.49 10.75
N ARG A 51 -3.33 -1.92 11.49
CA ARG A 51 -2.14 -2.58 10.93
C ARG A 51 -1.42 -3.42 11.97
N ILE A 52 -0.49 -4.21 11.48
CA ILE A 52 0.44 -4.99 12.28
C ILE A 52 1.82 -4.40 12.07
N VAL A 53 2.57 -4.19 13.16
CA VAL A 53 3.93 -3.65 13.09
C VAL A 53 4.89 -4.58 13.80
N TRP A 54 6.03 -4.84 13.18
CA TRP A 54 7.16 -5.48 13.84
C TRP A 54 8.42 -4.65 13.64
N HIS A 55 9.25 -4.53 14.67
CA HIS A 55 10.58 -3.95 14.56
C HIS A 55 11.61 -4.79 15.32
N ALA A 56 12.84 -4.84 14.81
CA ALA A 56 13.95 -5.46 15.52
C ALA A 56 14.35 -4.63 16.75
N ASN A 57 14.77 -5.32 17.83
CA ASN A 57 15.15 -4.65 19.08
C ASN A 57 16.55 -3.99 18.99
N MET A 58 17.48 -4.63 18.26
CA MET A 58 18.85 -4.13 18.07
C MET A 58 18.91 -2.98 17.07
N ASN A 59 18.03 -2.96 16.08
CA ASN A 59 17.99 -1.94 15.04
C ASN A 59 16.53 -1.59 14.72
N ASP A 60 16.04 -0.51 15.31
CA ASP A 60 14.64 -0.09 15.16
C ASP A 60 14.30 0.32 13.71
N SER A 61 15.29 0.68 12.89
CA SER A 61 15.09 0.95 11.46
C SER A 61 14.80 -0.31 10.65
N PHE A 62 15.10 -1.50 11.19
CA PHE A 62 14.66 -2.76 10.60
C PHE A 62 13.27 -3.12 11.11
N ASN A 63 12.26 -2.64 10.39
CA ASN A 63 10.86 -2.80 10.74
C ASN A 63 9.99 -3.03 9.50
N VAL A 64 8.79 -3.54 9.75
CA VAL A 64 7.73 -3.74 8.76
C VAL A 64 6.40 -3.29 9.35
N SER A 65 5.59 -2.61 8.53
CA SER A 65 4.22 -2.22 8.84
C SER A 65 3.30 -2.77 7.77
N ILE A 66 2.34 -3.61 8.19
CA ILE A 66 1.44 -4.38 7.34
C ILE A 66 0.00 -3.97 7.66
N PRO A 67 -0.61 -3.06 6.87
CA PRO A 67 -2.01 -2.72 7.06
C PRO A 67 -2.92 -3.92 6.80
N TYR A 68 -4.02 -4.02 7.54
CA TYR A 68 -5.01 -5.09 7.33
C TYR A 68 -5.54 -5.10 5.89
N LEU A 69 -5.68 -3.92 5.27
CA LEU A 69 -6.08 -3.80 3.87
C LEU A 69 -5.17 -4.56 2.89
N GLN A 70 -3.89 -4.71 3.22
CA GLN A 70 -2.93 -5.40 2.36
C GLN A 70 -2.73 -6.86 2.72
N ILE A 71 -3.38 -7.36 3.77
CA ILE A 71 -3.25 -8.76 4.18
C ILE A 71 -4.19 -9.62 3.34
N ARG A 72 -3.62 -10.62 2.67
CA ARG A 72 -4.37 -11.63 1.92
C ARG A 72 -4.71 -12.82 2.80
N SER A 73 -3.74 -13.32 3.57
CA SER A 73 -3.97 -14.46 4.45
C SER A 73 -3.05 -14.46 5.67
N ILE A 74 -3.57 -14.98 6.79
CA ILE A 74 -2.89 -15.13 8.07
C ILE A 74 -3.01 -16.60 8.46
N LYS A 75 -1.89 -17.32 8.56
CA LYS A 75 -1.87 -18.76 8.81
C LYS A 75 -0.72 -19.13 9.74
N ILE A 76 -0.84 -20.26 10.44
CA ILE A 76 0.32 -20.88 11.09
C ILE A 76 0.89 -21.92 10.11
N ARG A 77 2.21 -21.94 9.94
CA ARG A 77 2.92 -22.97 9.16
C ARG A 77 4.15 -23.46 9.89
N ASP A 78 4.57 -24.67 9.57
CA ASP A 78 5.87 -25.19 9.98
C ASP A 78 7.00 -24.43 9.29
N SER A 79 8.06 -24.15 10.05
CA SER A 79 9.31 -23.56 9.58
C SER A 79 10.50 -24.38 10.08
N LYS A 80 11.71 -24.08 9.59
CA LYS A 80 12.96 -24.69 10.10
C LYS A 80 13.14 -24.52 11.61
N PHE A 81 12.48 -23.53 12.22
CA PHE A 81 12.63 -23.18 13.63
C PHE A 81 11.39 -23.50 14.48
N GLY A 82 10.47 -24.31 13.95
CA GLY A 82 9.18 -24.66 14.57
C GLY A 82 8.00 -23.91 13.94
N LEU A 83 6.84 -23.96 14.59
CA LEU A 83 5.63 -23.28 14.13
C LEU A 83 5.82 -21.76 14.10
N ALA A 84 5.33 -21.13 13.03
CA ALA A 84 5.43 -19.70 12.83
C ALA A 84 4.12 -19.11 12.27
N LEU A 85 3.83 -17.88 12.67
CA LEU A 85 2.82 -17.02 12.05
C LEU A 85 3.33 -16.60 10.67
N VAL A 86 2.56 -16.89 9.63
CA VAL A 86 2.82 -16.48 8.25
C VAL A 86 1.73 -15.50 7.82
N ILE A 87 2.17 -14.30 7.41
CA ILE A 87 1.32 -13.26 6.84
C ILE A 87 1.69 -13.10 5.37
N GLU A 88 0.71 -13.35 4.50
CA GLU A 88 0.82 -13.16 3.06
C GLU A 88 0.11 -11.85 2.69
N SER A 89 0.79 -10.97 1.96
CA SER A 89 0.22 -9.72 1.47
C SER A 89 -0.45 -9.87 0.10
N SER A 90 -1.27 -8.88 -0.28
CA SER A 90 -1.95 -8.82 -1.57
C SER A 90 -0.94 -8.72 -2.72
N GLN A 91 -1.30 -9.24 -3.90
CA GLN A 91 -0.44 -9.11 -5.09
C GLN A 91 -0.25 -7.64 -5.52
N GLN A 92 -1.26 -6.80 -5.27
CA GLN A 92 -1.19 -5.36 -5.54
C GLN A 92 -0.12 -4.65 -4.69
N SER A 93 0.22 -5.22 -3.53
CA SER A 93 1.28 -4.72 -2.66
C SER A 93 2.64 -5.42 -2.84
N GLY A 94 2.79 -6.29 -3.83
CA GLY A 94 4.06 -6.99 -4.13
C GLY A 94 4.14 -8.45 -3.65
N GLY A 95 3.08 -9.00 -3.05
CA GLY A 95 2.99 -10.44 -2.77
C GLY A 95 3.99 -10.98 -1.74
N TYR A 96 4.38 -10.15 -0.77
CA TYR A 96 5.29 -10.54 0.32
C TYR A 96 4.73 -11.67 1.18
N VAL A 97 5.63 -12.57 1.60
CA VAL A 97 5.38 -13.64 2.58
C VAL A 97 6.28 -13.42 3.79
N LEU A 98 5.70 -13.11 4.94
CA LEU A 98 6.43 -12.75 6.16
C LEU A 98 6.19 -13.81 7.24
N GLY A 99 7.27 -14.34 7.80
CA GLY A 99 7.24 -15.37 8.85
C GLY A 99 7.70 -14.83 10.20
N PHE A 100 6.91 -15.06 11.24
CA PHE A 100 7.19 -14.64 12.61
C PHE A 100 7.07 -15.83 13.57
N LYS A 101 8.13 -16.11 14.31
CA LYS A 101 8.10 -17.09 15.39
C LYS A 101 7.82 -16.38 16.72
N ILE A 102 6.86 -16.92 17.46
CA ILE A 102 6.41 -16.42 18.77
C ILE A 102 6.45 -17.60 19.74
N ASP A 103 7.13 -17.43 20.86
CA ASP A 103 7.19 -18.42 21.95
C ASP A 103 6.45 -17.86 23.19
N PRO A 104 5.69 -18.69 23.94
CA PRO A 104 5.39 -20.10 23.64
C PRO A 104 4.27 -20.25 22.59
N VAL A 105 4.02 -21.48 22.13
CA VAL A 105 3.08 -21.77 21.03
C VAL A 105 1.63 -21.38 21.34
N GLU A 106 1.25 -21.39 22.61
CA GLU A 106 -0.07 -20.94 23.06
C GLU A 106 -0.26 -19.47 22.74
N LYS A 107 0.77 -18.65 22.98
CA LYS A 107 0.76 -17.22 22.64
C LYS A 107 0.71 -16.99 21.14
N LEU A 108 1.41 -17.81 20.36
CA LEU A 108 1.31 -17.79 18.89
C LEU A 108 -0.14 -18.01 18.43
N GLN A 109 -0.83 -19.02 18.99
CA GLN A 109 -2.21 -19.33 18.64
C GLN A 109 -3.19 -18.21 19.05
N GLU A 110 -3.03 -17.65 20.25
CA GLU A 110 -3.82 -16.50 20.72
C GLU A 110 -3.65 -15.29 19.80
N SER A 111 -2.40 -14.95 19.47
CA SER A 111 -2.06 -13.82 18.60
C SER A 111 -2.68 -13.98 17.21
N VAL A 112 -2.59 -15.19 16.63
CA VAL A 112 -3.19 -15.50 15.32
C VAL A 112 -4.70 -15.35 15.36
N LYS A 113 -5.36 -15.79 16.44
CA LYS A 113 -6.81 -15.67 16.62
C LYS A 113 -7.24 -14.21 16.75
N GLU A 114 -6.51 -13.41 17.52
CA GLU A 114 -6.73 -11.98 17.67
C GLU A 114 -6.57 -11.24 16.33
N ILE A 115 -5.44 -11.45 15.65
CA ILE A 115 -5.14 -10.84 14.34
C ILE A 115 -6.22 -11.19 13.31
N ASN A 116 -6.67 -12.45 13.25
CA ASN A 116 -7.75 -12.85 12.34
C ASN A 116 -9.09 -12.19 12.69
N SER A 117 -9.39 -12.01 13.98
CA SER A 117 -10.61 -11.34 14.42
C SER A 117 -10.59 -9.86 14.03
N LEU A 118 -9.48 -9.17 14.29
CA LEU A 118 -9.28 -7.77 13.90
C LEU A 118 -9.30 -7.60 12.38
N HIS A 119 -8.66 -8.48 11.62
CA HIS A 119 -8.67 -8.44 10.16
C HIS A 119 -10.10 -8.58 9.60
N LYS A 120 -10.94 -9.44 10.18
CA LYS A 120 -12.35 -9.59 9.79
C LYS A 120 -13.17 -8.34 10.10
N VAL A 121 -13.01 -7.78 11.30
CA VAL A 121 -13.70 -6.55 11.71
C VAL A 121 -13.28 -5.36 10.82
N TYR A 122 -11.98 -5.21 10.58
CA TYR A 122 -11.45 -4.20 9.67
C TYR A 122 -11.99 -4.37 8.25
N SER A 123 -12.06 -5.61 7.74
CA SER A 123 -12.59 -5.88 6.40
C SER A 123 -14.07 -5.54 6.24
N ALA A 124 -14.86 -5.59 7.33
CA ALA A 124 -16.27 -5.23 7.31
C ALA A 124 -16.51 -3.72 7.29
N SER A 125 -15.65 -2.95 7.97
CA SER A 125 -15.72 -1.48 8.03
C SER A 125 -14.30 -0.89 8.03
N PRO A 126 -13.67 -0.76 6.85
CA PRO A 126 -12.26 -0.40 6.76
C PRO A 126 -12.02 1.05 7.17
N ILE A 127 -11.01 1.26 8.01
CA ILE A 127 -10.52 2.59 8.35
C ILE A 127 -9.45 2.96 7.33
N PHE A 128 -9.78 3.88 6.43
CA PHE A 128 -8.85 4.38 5.42
C PHE A 128 -7.95 5.52 5.94
N GLY A 129 -8.27 6.11 7.10
CA GLY A 129 -7.51 7.24 7.66
C GLY A 129 -7.57 8.48 6.75
N VAL A 130 -8.75 8.75 6.17
CA VAL A 130 -9.08 10.04 5.60
C VAL A 130 -9.78 10.83 6.69
N ASP A 131 -9.08 11.80 7.26
CA ASP A 131 -9.71 12.78 8.13
C ASP A 131 -10.25 13.91 7.26
N TYR A 132 -11.49 14.33 7.53
CA TYR A 132 -12.09 15.49 6.87
C TYR A 132 -12.68 16.38 7.95
N GLU A 133 -12.51 17.68 7.78
CA GLU A 133 -13.25 18.68 8.53
C GLU A 133 -14.36 19.17 7.60
N MET A 134 -15.62 19.12 8.05
CA MET A 134 -16.71 19.72 7.29
C MET A 134 -16.60 21.24 7.38
N GLU A 135 -15.95 21.87 6.40
CA GLU A 135 -16.15 23.29 6.16
C GLU A 135 -17.53 23.48 5.52
N GLU A 136 -18.48 23.93 6.34
CA GLU A 136 -19.90 24.18 6.05
C GLU A 136 -20.67 22.97 5.49
N LYS A 137 -21.97 22.85 5.81
CA LYS A 137 -22.79 21.78 5.25
C LYS A 137 -22.76 21.91 3.71
N PRO A 138 -22.22 20.94 2.96
CA PRO A 138 -22.42 20.92 1.52
C PRO A 138 -23.93 20.94 1.27
N GLN A 139 -24.34 21.65 0.21
CA GLN A 139 -25.74 21.72 -0.16
C GLN A 139 -26.31 20.29 -0.25
N PRO A 140 -27.58 20.06 0.15
CA PRO A 140 -28.21 18.75 0.08
C PRO A 140 -27.97 18.11 -1.29
N LEU A 141 -27.74 16.80 -1.34
CA LEU A 141 -27.42 16.10 -2.59
C LEU A 141 -28.48 16.37 -3.66
N GLU A 142 -29.74 16.55 -3.24
CA GLU A 142 -30.87 16.89 -4.09
C GLU A 142 -30.73 18.24 -4.82
N ALA A 143 -29.94 19.17 -4.29
CA ALA A 143 -29.65 20.48 -4.90
C ALA A 143 -28.54 20.41 -5.97
N LEU A 144 -27.76 19.32 -6.00
CA LEU A 144 -26.64 19.11 -6.92
C LEU A 144 -26.93 18.04 -7.98
N THR A 145 -27.98 17.23 -7.79
CA THR A 145 -28.43 16.26 -8.78
C THR A 145 -29.20 16.96 -9.89
N VAL A 146 -28.67 16.90 -11.11
CA VAL A 146 -29.44 17.23 -12.33
C VAL A 146 -30.28 16.01 -12.68
N GLU A 147 -31.57 16.21 -13.01
CA GLU A 147 -32.40 15.15 -13.57
C GLU A 147 -31.69 14.57 -14.80
N GLN A 148 -31.38 13.28 -14.76
CA GLN A 148 -30.88 12.59 -15.95
C GLN A 148 -32.03 12.55 -16.95
N ILE A 149 -31.97 13.43 -17.95
CA ILE A 149 -32.78 13.30 -19.16
C ILE A 149 -32.33 11.98 -19.79
N GLN A 150 -33.25 11.01 -19.85
CA GLN A 150 -33.04 9.81 -20.67
C GLN A 150 -33.06 10.28 -22.13
N ASP A 151 -31.89 10.64 -22.64
CA ASP A 151 -31.69 10.63 -24.07
C ASP A 151 -31.78 9.16 -24.51
N ASP A 152 -32.71 8.88 -25.42
CA ASP A 152 -32.94 7.56 -26.01
C ASP A 152 -31.77 7.24 -26.96
N VAL A 153 -30.60 7.00 -26.37
CA VAL A 153 -29.37 6.65 -27.07
C VAL A 153 -29.30 5.14 -27.09
N GLU A 154 -29.38 4.53 -28.29
CA GLU A 154 -28.99 3.14 -28.48
C GLU A 154 -27.56 2.97 -27.99
N ILE A 155 -27.38 2.30 -26.84
CA ILE A 155 -26.06 1.97 -26.31
C ILE A 155 -25.50 0.86 -27.20
N ASP A 156 -24.76 1.25 -28.23
CA ASP A 156 -23.96 0.33 -29.02
C ASP A 156 -22.86 -0.22 -28.09
N SER A 157 -23.01 -1.48 -27.67
CA SER A 157 -22.16 -2.10 -26.63
C SER A 157 -20.68 -2.22 -27.01
N ASP A 158 -20.35 -1.94 -28.27
CA ASP A 158 -19.08 -2.28 -28.89
C ASP A 158 -18.03 -1.14 -28.90
N ASN A 159 -18.36 0.07 -28.40
CA ASN A 159 -17.48 1.25 -28.55
C ASN A 159 -17.08 1.99 -27.25
N HIS A 160 -17.19 1.36 -26.08
CA HIS A 160 -16.85 2.01 -24.79
C HIS A 160 -15.34 2.23 -24.50
N THR A 161 -14.43 1.90 -25.43
CA THR A 161 -12.98 2.06 -25.22
C THR A 161 -12.46 3.50 -25.39
N ASP A 162 -13.21 4.38 -26.05
CA ASP A 162 -12.71 5.70 -26.45
C ASP A 162 -12.95 6.81 -25.41
N ALA A 163 -13.72 6.55 -24.35
CA ALA A 163 -14.00 7.53 -23.31
C ALA A 163 -12.73 8.02 -22.59
N PHE A 164 -11.73 7.14 -22.42
CA PHE A 164 -10.46 7.50 -21.78
C PHE A 164 -9.61 8.44 -22.64
N VAL A 165 -9.76 8.38 -23.97
CA VAL A 165 -8.97 9.18 -24.92
C VAL A 165 -9.23 10.67 -24.75
N ALA A 166 -10.47 11.05 -24.43
CA ALA A 166 -10.87 12.42 -24.21
C ALA A 166 -10.23 13.07 -22.96
N TYR A 167 -9.67 12.27 -22.05
CA TYR A 167 -9.08 12.74 -20.78
C TYR A 167 -7.55 12.64 -20.74
N PHE A 168 -6.87 12.42 -21.88
CA PHE A 168 -5.41 12.44 -21.93
C PHE A 168 -4.87 13.83 -21.61
N ALA A 169 -4.19 13.95 -20.46
CA ALA A 169 -3.53 15.20 -20.05
C ALA A 169 -2.48 15.67 -21.07
N ASP A 170 -1.74 14.72 -21.66
CA ASP A 170 -0.66 15.01 -22.63
C ASP A 170 -1.15 15.14 -24.08
N GLY A 171 -2.45 14.94 -24.35
CA GLY A 171 -3.04 14.95 -25.69
C GLY A 171 -2.55 13.82 -26.60
N ASN A 172 -3.42 12.86 -26.94
CA ASN A 172 -3.15 11.71 -27.82
C ASN A 172 -1.91 10.85 -27.52
N LYS A 173 -1.21 11.08 -26.40
CA LYS A 173 -0.06 10.30 -25.95
C LYS A 173 -0.48 9.40 -24.79
N GLN A 174 -0.50 8.09 -25.05
CA GLN A 174 -0.92 7.09 -24.07
C GLN A 174 0.24 6.49 -23.26
N GLN A 175 1.46 6.51 -23.80
CA GLN A 175 2.61 5.82 -23.21
C GLN A 175 3.90 6.61 -23.40
N ASP A 176 4.73 6.63 -22.36
CA ASP A 176 6.12 7.06 -22.41
C ASP A 176 7.01 6.00 -23.07
N ARG A 177 7.95 6.44 -23.91
CA ARG A 177 9.02 5.59 -24.44
C ARG A 177 10.09 5.38 -23.38
N GLU A 178 10.94 4.38 -23.62
CA GLU A 178 11.99 4.00 -22.68
C GLU A 178 12.95 5.18 -22.39
N PRO A 179 13.30 5.43 -21.12
CA PRO A 179 14.28 6.44 -20.76
C PRO A 179 15.69 6.00 -21.16
N VAL A 180 16.42 6.88 -21.86
CA VAL A 180 17.80 6.68 -22.31
C VAL A 180 18.69 7.82 -21.84
N PHE A 181 20.00 7.58 -21.74
CA PHE A 181 20.95 8.64 -21.43
C PHE A 181 21.22 9.50 -22.67
N SER A 182 21.15 10.83 -22.51
CA SER A 182 21.56 11.80 -23.52
C SER A 182 22.94 12.34 -23.21
N GLU A 183 23.90 12.05 -24.09
CA GLU A 183 25.26 12.60 -24.01
C GLU A 183 25.28 14.13 -24.20
N GLU A 184 24.37 14.67 -25.02
CA GLU A 184 24.29 16.11 -25.31
C GLU A 184 23.86 16.94 -24.10
N LEU A 185 22.98 16.39 -23.26
CA LEU A 185 22.43 17.08 -22.08
C LEU A 185 23.02 16.59 -20.76
N GLY A 186 23.66 15.42 -20.75
CA GLY A 186 24.12 14.76 -19.52
C GLY A 186 22.99 14.28 -18.61
N LEU A 187 21.80 14.02 -19.17
CA LEU A 187 20.57 13.68 -18.44
C LEU A 187 19.94 12.40 -18.99
N ALA A 188 19.10 11.75 -18.17
CA ALA A 188 18.16 10.74 -18.66
C ALA A 188 16.98 11.45 -19.34
N ILE A 189 16.71 11.11 -20.59
CA ILE A 189 15.60 11.64 -21.39
C ILE A 189 14.73 10.49 -21.90
N GLU A 190 13.47 10.77 -22.20
CA GLU A 190 12.65 9.84 -22.98
C GLU A 190 13.29 9.64 -24.37
N LYS A 191 13.39 8.39 -24.85
CA LYS A 191 13.93 8.09 -26.18
C LYS A 191 13.21 8.92 -27.26
N LEU A 192 13.97 9.63 -28.09
CA LEU A 192 13.43 10.47 -29.17
C LEU A 192 12.66 9.66 -30.23
N LYS A 193 11.79 10.34 -30.98
CA LYS A 193 11.04 9.71 -32.09
C LYS A 193 12.03 9.57 -33.24
N ASP A 194 11.87 8.51 -34.04
CA ASP A 194 12.71 8.32 -35.21
C ASP A 194 12.62 9.56 -36.12
N GLY A 195 13.79 10.07 -36.54
CA GLY A 195 13.89 11.28 -37.36
C GLY A 195 13.93 12.61 -36.60
N PHE A 196 13.80 12.62 -35.28
CA PHE A 196 13.94 13.84 -34.46
C PHE A 196 15.29 13.87 -33.74
N THR A 197 15.84 15.08 -33.59
CA THR A 197 17.04 15.37 -32.77
C THR A 197 16.68 16.33 -31.65
N LEU A 198 17.49 16.38 -30.58
CA LEU A 198 17.24 17.31 -29.46
C LEU A 198 17.24 18.76 -29.93
N GLN A 199 18.25 19.14 -30.71
CA GLN A 199 18.33 20.48 -31.27
C GLN A 199 17.13 20.80 -32.17
N GLY A 200 16.71 19.85 -33.03
CA GLY A 200 15.57 20.05 -33.93
C GLY A 200 14.22 20.12 -33.21
N LEU A 201 14.10 19.59 -32.01
CA LEU A 201 12.91 19.75 -31.15
C LEU A 201 12.95 21.05 -30.33
N TRP A 202 14.14 21.59 -30.09
CA TRP A 202 14.34 22.83 -29.32
C TRP A 202 14.19 24.09 -30.18
N GLU A 203 14.68 24.04 -31.42
CA GLU A 203 14.62 25.16 -32.35
C GLU A 203 13.22 25.28 -32.96
N VAL A 204 12.65 26.49 -32.90
CA VAL A 204 11.44 26.84 -33.67
C VAL A 204 11.90 27.40 -35.01
N MET A 205 11.66 26.67 -36.11
CA MET A 205 11.89 27.23 -37.45
C MET A 205 10.94 28.41 -37.68
N SER A 206 11.48 29.61 -37.82
CA SER A 206 10.79 30.81 -38.31
C SER A 206 10.82 30.89 -39.83
#